data_AF-A0A817X291-F1
#
_entry.id   AF-A0A817X291-F1
#
_cell.length_a   1.000
_cell.length_b   1.000
_cell.length_c   1.000
_cell.angle_alpha   90.00
_cell.angle_beta   90.00
_cell.angle_gamma   90.00
#
_symmetry.space_group_name_H-M   'P 1'
#
loop_
_entity.id
_entity.type
_entity.pdbx_description
1 polymer ?
#
loop_
_entity_poly.entity_id
_entity_poly.type
_entity_poly.pdbx_seq_one_letter_code
_entity_poly.pdbx_strand_id
1 'polypeptide(L)'
;MTFASIRFDIYRKVPKDLTQPTTTGAAISIICVTFISTLILIEFDYFITPEIVSELFVGIPESGLADRIPVNIDISILNIDCKYVGIDIQDDLGRHEVGFIDNTLKTPENNELGCQINASFKINRVPGNFHISIHSSHVQPENGDMKHVIHELTFGDSIKLLC
;
A
#
# COMPACT_ATOMS: atom_id res chain seq x y z
N MET A 1 47.67 -25.16 41.38
CA MET A 1 46.35 -25.33 42.02
C MET A 1 45.42 -25.94 40.97
N THR A 2 45.28 -27.25 40.98
CA THR A 2 44.58 -28.04 39.96
C THR A 2 43.07 -27.98 40.21
N PHE A 3 42.33 -27.39 39.28
CA PHE A 3 40.86 -27.38 39.30
C PHE A 3 40.34 -28.81 39.10
N ALA A 4 39.81 -29.39 40.18
CA ALA A 4 39.11 -30.67 40.17
C ALA A 4 37.74 -30.47 39.52
N SER A 5 37.57 -30.98 38.30
CA SER A 5 36.26 -31.06 37.65
C SER A 5 35.39 -32.09 38.34
N ILE A 6 34.23 -31.64 38.82
CA ILE A 6 33.19 -32.45 39.46
C ILE A 6 32.72 -33.52 38.46
N ARG A 7 32.93 -34.80 38.78
CA ARG A 7 32.44 -35.95 38.01
C ARG A 7 30.93 -36.10 38.17
N PHE A 8 30.15 -35.47 37.28
CA PHE A 8 28.76 -35.83 36.99
C PHE A 8 28.72 -37.04 36.05
N ASP A 9 29.04 -38.23 36.56
CA ASP A 9 28.91 -39.48 35.81
C ASP A 9 28.38 -40.56 36.76
N ILE A 10 27.06 -40.51 37.01
CA ILE A 10 26.34 -41.34 37.97
C ILE A 10 26.14 -42.79 37.44
N TYR A 11 26.46 -43.06 36.17
CA TYR A 11 26.28 -44.37 35.57
C TYR A 11 27.61 -45.14 35.43
N ARG A 12 27.57 -46.44 35.73
CA ARG A 12 28.69 -47.36 35.49
C ARG A 12 28.97 -47.39 33.98
N LYS A 13 30.14 -46.89 33.56
CA LYS A 13 30.59 -47.00 32.16
C LYS A 13 30.58 -48.45 31.73
N VAL A 14 29.83 -48.74 30.67
CA VAL A 14 29.80 -50.05 30.03
C VAL A 14 31.21 -50.36 29.51
N PRO A 15 31.77 -51.57 29.75
CA PRO A 15 33.09 -51.92 29.23
C PRO A 15 33.11 -51.78 27.71
N LYS A 16 34.17 -51.19 27.17
CA LYS A 16 34.30 -50.82 25.74
C LYS A 16 34.19 -52.01 24.78
N ASP A 17 34.29 -53.23 25.30
CA ASP A 17 34.18 -54.49 24.55
C ASP A 17 32.71 -54.90 24.25
N LEU A 18 31.73 -54.31 24.94
CA LEU A 18 30.29 -54.52 24.69
C LEU A 18 29.64 -53.41 23.84
N THR A 19 30.38 -52.32 23.59
CA THR A 19 29.92 -51.16 22.82
C THR A 19 30.96 -50.86 21.75
N GLN A 20 30.83 -51.50 20.60
CA GLN A 20 31.69 -51.22 19.44
C GLN A 20 31.18 -49.97 18.72
N PRO A 21 32.01 -48.92 18.55
CA PRO A 21 31.61 -47.75 17.79
C PRO A 21 31.39 -48.16 16.33
N THR A 22 30.15 -48.06 15.86
CA THR A 22 29.79 -48.30 14.46
C THR A 22 29.93 -47.02 13.66
N THR A 23 30.71 -47.03 12.59
CA THR A 23 30.86 -45.90 11.65
C THR A 23 29.53 -45.50 11.02
N THR A 24 28.65 -46.48 10.77
CA THR A 24 27.29 -46.28 10.26
C THR A 24 26.42 -45.46 11.22
N GLY A 25 26.46 -45.74 12.52
CA GLY A 25 25.71 -44.99 13.53
C GLY A 25 26.15 -43.51 13.63
N ALA A 26 27.46 -43.26 13.52
CA ALA A 26 27.99 -41.89 13.47
C ALA A 26 27.51 -41.13 12.23
N ALA A 27 27.51 -41.77 11.05
CA ALA A 27 27.01 -41.17 9.81
C ALA A 27 25.52 -40.81 9.90
N ILE A 28 24.68 -41.71 10.43
CA ILE A 28 23.25 -41.45 10.64
C ILE A 28 23.05 -40.29 11.60
N SER A 29 23.80 -40.24 12.70
CA SER A 29 23.69 -39.15 13.68
C SER A 29 24.03 -37.79 13.08
N ILE A 30 25.04 -37.70 12.21
CA ILE A 30 25.40 -36.44 11.54
C ILE A 30 24.28 -36.01 10.61
N ILE A 31 23.73 -36.93 9.81
CA ILE A 31 22.61 -36.66 8.89
C ILE A 31 21.37 -36.18 9.66
N CYS A 32 21.07 -36.78 10.82
CA CYS A 32 19.96 -36.34 11.65
C CYS A 32 20.17 -34.94 12.22
N VAL A 33 21.37 -34.63 12.73
CA VAL A 33 21.67 -33.29 13.28
C VAL A 33 21.63 -32.22 12.20
N THR A 34 22.16 -32.49 11.00
CA THR A 34 22.09 -31.53 9.89
C THR A 34 20.65 -31.30 9.45
N PHE A 35 19.85 -32.36 9.34
CA PHE A 35 18.44 -32.25 8.97
C PHE A 35 17.63 -31.45 9.99
N ILE A 36 17.80 -31.75 11.28
CA ILE A 36 17.14 -31.02 12.38
C ILE A 36 17.56 -29.54 12.38
N SER A 37 18.86 -29.25 12.19
CA SER A 37 19.36 -27.88 12.13
C SER A 37 18.74 -27.10 10.97
N THR A 38 18.60 -27.71 9.79
CA THR A 38 17.98 -27.06 8.64
C THR A 38 16.51 -26.75 8.89
N LEU A 39 15.75 -27.68 9.48
CA LEU A 39 14.34 -27.45 9.81
C LEU A 39 14.17 -26.30 10.79
N ILE A 40 15.03 -26.21 11.82
CA ILE A 40 14.99 -25.11 12.79
C ILE A 40 15.22 -23.76 12.11
N LEU A 41 16.16 -23.66 11.17
CA LEU A 41 16.42 -22.41 10.45
C LEU A 41 15.23 -21.98 9.59
N ILE A 42 14.55 -22.93 8.94
CA ILE A 42 13.37 -22.66 8.12
C ILE A 42 12.20 -22.16 9.00
N GLU A 43 11.92 -22.85 10.10
CA GLU A 43 10.85 -22.46 11.03
C GLU A 43 11.13 -21.11 11.67
N PHE A 44 12.40 -20.83 11.99
CA PHE A 44 12.81 -19.55 12.54
C PHE A 44 12.62 -18.39 11.55
N ASP A 45 12.98 -18.60 10.28
CA ASP A 45 12.76 -17.62 9.21
C ASP A 45 11.26 -17.39 8.96
N TYR A 46 10.48 -18.47 8.96
CA TYR A 46 9.02 -18.39 8.86
C TYR A 46 8.40 -17.64 10.04
N PHE A 47 8.87 -17.88 11.27
CA PHE A 47 8.40 -17.20 12.46
C PHE A 47 8.71 -15.69 12.47
N ILE A 48 9.86 -15.29 11.87
CA ILE A 48 10.23 -13.88 11.76
C ILE A 48 9.49 -13.18 10.62
N THR A 49 9.04 -13.93 9.61
CA THR A 49 8.31 -13.37 8.47
C THR A 49 6.92 -12.88 8.91
N PRO A 50 6.63 -11.57 8.83
CA PRO A 50 5.33 -11.05 9.24
C PRO A 50 4.22 -11.49 8.27
N GLU A 51 3.09 -11.95 8.81
CA GLU A 51 1.88 -12.21 8.04
C GLU A 51 1.06 -10.92 7.92
N ILE A 52 0.78 -10.48 6.69
CA ILE A 52 -0.02 -9.28 6.42
C ILE A 52 -1.49 -9.70 6.35
N VAL A 53 -2.24 -9.47 7.43
CA VAL A 53 -3.69 -9.72 7.48
C VAL A 53 -4.45 -8.42 7.25
N SER A 54 -5.42 -8.44 6.34
CA SER A 54 -6.33 -7.33 6.09
C SER A 54 -7.61 -7.50 6.91
N GLU A 55 -7.72 -6.79 8.02
CA GLU A 55 -8.93 -6.79 8.84
C GLU A 55 -9.86 -5.64 8.44
N LEU A 56 -11.16 -5.93 8.30
CA LEU A 56 -12.19 -4.94 8.03
C LEU A 56 -12.84 -4.50 9.34
N PHE A 57 -12.60 -3.25 9.72
CA PHE A 57 -13.28 -2.62 10.86
C PHE A 57 -14.45 -1.75 10.39
N VAL A 58 -15.53 -1.74 11.16
CA VAL A 58 -16.61 -0.77 10.98
C VAL A 58 -16.12 0.58 11.47
N GLY A 59 -15.96 1.54 10.56
CA GLY A 59 -15.59 2.90 10.94
C GLY A 59 -16.67 3.53 11.80
N ILE A 60 -16.38 3.74 13.09
CA ILE A 60 -17.21 4.58 13.95
C ILE A 60 -16.86 6.03 13.56
N PRO A 61 -17.82 6.84 13.09
CA PRO A 61 -17.54 8.23 12.75
C PRO A 61 -17.07 8.94 14.02
N GLU A 62 -15.83 9.44 14.01
CA GLU A 62 -15.34 10.28 15.10
C GLU A 62 -16.25 11.52 15.21
N SER A 63 -16.75 11.76 16.41
CA SER A 63 -17.77 12.75 16.71
C SER A 63 -17.30 14.17 16.37
N GLY A 64 -17.81 14.73 15.27
CA GLY A 64 -17.93 16.18 15.09
C GLY A 64 -17.31 16.78 13.83
N LEU A 65 -16.44 16.06 13.11
CA LEU A 65 -15.99 16.49 11.78
C LEU A 65 -16.72 15.66 10.74
N ALA A 66 -17.40 16.32 9.79
CA ALA A 66 -17.88 15.65 8.60
C ALA A 66 -16.67 14.92 7.97
N ASP A 67 -16.70 13.59 7.98
CA ASP A 67 -15.66 12.70 7.45
C ASP A 67 -15.58 12.93 5.94
N ARG A 68 -14.73 13.88 5.55
CA ARG A 68 -14.50 14.27 4.17
C ARG A 68 -13.18 13.68 3.70
N ILE A 69 -13.23 12.97 2.59
CA ILE A 69 -12.07 12.31 1.99
C ILE A 69 -11.36 13.32 1.08
N PRO A 70 -10.07 13.60 1.30
CA PRO A 70 -9.28 14.38 0.35
C PRO A 70 -9.09 13.59 -0.94
N VAL A 71 -9.20 14.24 -2.08
CA VAL A 71 -9.01 13.69 -3.41
C VAL A 71 -8.00 14.58 -4.13
N ASN A 72 -6.93 13.97 -4.64
CA ASN A 72 -5.98 14.65 -5.50
C ASN A 72 -6.06 14.06 -6.91
N ILE A 73 -6.06 14.92 -7.91
CA ILE A 73 -6.21 14.54 -9.30
C ILE A 73 -5.22 15.33 -10.17
N ASP A 74 -4.51 14.62 -11.04
CA ASP A 74 -3.66 15.20 -12.07
C ASP A 74 -4.01 14.55 -13.41
N ILE A 75 -4.66 15.33 -14.29
CA ILE A 75 -5.17 14.89 -15.58
C ILE A 75 -4.80 15.89 -16.68
N SER A 76 -4.33 15.39 -17.82
CA SER A 76 -4.10 16.19 -19.01
C SER A 76 -5.14 15.90 -20.09
N ILE A 77 -5.85 16.93 -20.55
CA ILE A 77 -6.68 16.91 -21.76
C ILE A 77 -5.86 17.42 -22.94
N LEU A 78 -5.86 16.69 -24.05
CA LEU A 78 -4.89 16.92 -25.13
C LEU A 78 -5.33 17.97 -26.16
N ASN A 79 -6.64 18.12 -26.36
CA ASN A 79 -7.23 18.83 -27.50
C ASN A 79 -8.26 19.90 -27.08
N ILE A 80 -8.19 20.38 -25.83
CA ILE A 80 -9.01 21.48 -25.31
C ILE A 80 -8.16 22.43 -24.46
N ASP A 81 -8.37 23.73 -24.67
CA ASP A 81 -7.79 24.83 -23.88
C ASP A 81 -8.36 24.86 -22.44
N CYS A 82 -7.50 25.17 -21.46
CA CYS A 82 -7.84 25.28 -20.05
C CYS A 82 -9.01 26.22 -19.71
N LYS A 83 -9.30 27.23 -20.55
CA LYS A 83 -10.46 28.11 -20.33
C LYS A 83 -11.79 27.39 -20.45
N TYR A 84 -11.84 26.27 -21.16
CA TYR A 84 -13.08 25.56 -21.46
C TYR A 84 -13.35 24.38 -20.53
N VAL A 85 -12.39 23.95 -19.72
CA VAL A 85 -12.52 22.75 -18.90
C VAL A 85 -12.76 23.13 -17.44
N GLY A 86 -13.70 22.46 -16.77
CA GLY A 86 -13.87 22.54 -15.32
C GLY A 86 -14.16 21.18 -14.68
N ILE A 87 -14.09 21.15 -13.36
CA ILE A 87 -14.42 19.98 -12.54
C ILE A 87 -15.74 20.28 -11.86
N ASP A 88 -16.71 19.39 -12.01
CA ASP A 88 -17.99 19.47 -11.31
C ASP A 88 -18.07 18.33 -10.28
N ILE A 89 -18.57 18.63 -9.09
CA ILE A 89 -18.68 17.69 -7.98
C ILE A 89 -20.15 17.58 -7.59
N GLN A 90 -20.67 16.35 -7.54
CA GLN A 90 -22.04 16.05 -7.15
C GLN A 90 -22.08 14.89 -6.16
N ASP A 91 -22.80 15.05 -5.05
CA ASP A 91 -23.03 13.99 -4.08
C ASP A 91 -24.50 13.81 -3.70
N ASP A 92 -24.83 12.65 -3.12
CA ASP A 92 -26.19 12.31 -2.67
C ASP A 92 -26.63 13.12 -1.43
N LEU A 93 -25.71 13.82 -0.77
CA LEU A 93 -25.99 14.75 0.32
C LEU A 93 -26.46 16.13 -0.19
N GLY A 94 -26.57 16.31 -1.51
CA GLY A 94 -27.07 17.51 -2.15
C GLY A 94 -26.01 18.58 -2.41
N ARG A 95 -24.72 18.25 -2.27
CA ARG A 95 -23.64 19.12 -2.75
C ARG A 95 -23.60 19.05 -4.27
N HIS A 96 -23.68 20.21 -4.91
CA HIS A 96 -23.49 20.36 -6.33
C HIS A 96 -22.67 21.62 -6.59
N GLU A 97 -21.38 21.42 -6.85
CA GLU A 97 -20.43 22.50 -7.16
C GLU A 97 -20.05 22.38 -8.63
N VAL A 98 -20.43 23.40 -9.41
CA VAL A 98 -20.11 23.50 -10.84
C VAL A 98 -18.84 24.33 -10.99
N GLY A 99 -17.85 23.82 -11.71
CA GLY A 99 -16.60 24.51 -11.97
C GLY A 99 -15.81 24.79 -10.70
N PHE A 100 -15.43 23.74 -9.98
CA PHE A 100 -14.55 23.84 -8.81
C PHE A 100 -13.23 24.53 -9.18
N ILE A 101 -12.97 25.68 -8.56
CA ILE A 101 -11.79 26.53 -8.84
C ILE A 101 -10.78 26.46 -7.69
N ASP A 102 -11.23 26.23 -6.46
CA ASP A 102 -10.37 26.21 -5.29
C ASP A 102 -9.29 25.13 -5.44
N ASN A 103 -8.04 25.44 -5.09
CA ASN A 103 -6.89 24.52 -5.20
C ASN A 103 -6.80 23.78 -6.56
N THR A 104 -7.24 24.42 -7.64
CA THR A 104 -7.19 23.87 -8.99
C THR A 104 -6.23 24.70 -9.82
N LEU A 105 -5.09 24.10 -10.18
CA LEU A 105 -4.10 24.68 -11.06
C LEU A 105 -4.28 24.13 -12.46
N LYS A 106 -4.46 25.01 -13.44
CA LYS A 106 -4.59 24.66 -14.85
C LYS A 106 -3.38 25.18 -15.61
N THR A 107 -2.64 24.29 -16.27
CA THR A 107 -1.45 24.62 -17.04
C THR A 107 -1.72 24.31 -18.52
N PRO A 108 -1.48 25.25 -19.45
CA PRO A 108 -1.63 24.98 -20.86
C PRO A 108 -0.56 23.99 -21.34
N GLU A 109 -0.97 23.01 -22.14
CA GLU A 109 -0.13 21.97 -22.73
C GLU A 109 -0.26 22.04 -24.26
N ASN A 110 0.71 21.49 -25.01
CA ASN A 110 0.62 21.35 -26.48
C ASN A 110 0.28 22.67 -27.24
N ASN A 111 1.06 23.74 -27.04
CA ASN A 111 0.85 25.06 -27.67
C ASN A 111 -0.57 25.65 -27.42
N GLU A 112 -1.06 25.59 -26.19
CA GLU A 112 -2.39 26.08 -25.77
C GLU A 112 -3.60 25.30 -26.34
N LEU A 113 -3.37 24.19 -27.05
CA LEU A 113 -4.42 23.27 -27.48
C LEU A 113 -4.76 22.19 -26.44
N GLY A 114 -3.94 22.01 -25.40
CA GLY A 114 -4.19 21.08 -24.32
C GLY A 114 -4.24 21.78 -22.96
N CYS A 115 -4.73 21.06 -21.97
CA CYS A 115 -4.79 21.54 -20.60
C CYS A 115 -4.44 20.44 -19.61
N GLN A 116 -3.45 20.69 -18.76
CA GLN A 116 -3.20 19.90 -17.57
C GLN A 116 -3.92 20.52 -16.37
N ILE A 117 -4.65 19.70 -15.63
CA ILE A 117 -5.43 20.09 -14.46
C ILE A 117 -4.90 19.32 -13.27
N ASN A 118 -4.36 20.05 -12.30
CA ASN A 118 -3.98 19.53 -11.01
C ASN A 118 -4.94 20.13 -9.97
N ALA A 119 -5.76 19.29 -9.34
CA ALA A 119 -6.75 19.73 -8.37
C ALA A 119 -6.70 18.92 -7.07
N SER A 120 -6.94 19.60 -5.95
CA SER A 120 -7.08 18.97 -4.63
C SER A 120 -8.38 19.43 -3.96
N PHE A 121 -9.30 18.50 -3.75
CA PHE A 121 -10.62 18.78 -3.17
C PHE A 121 -11.04 17.74 -2.15
N LYS A 122 -11.96 18.09 -1.26
CA LYS A 122 -12.48 17.18 -0.22
C LYS A 122 -13.90 16.78 -0.56
N ILE A 123 -14.21 15.49 -0.64
CA ILE A 123 -15.57 14.97 -0.91
C ILE A 123 -16.19 14.40 0.36
N ASN A 124 -17.52 14.41 0.45
CA ASN A 124 -18.21 13.74 1.55
C ASN A 124 -18.09 12.20 1.38
N ARG A 125 -18.02 11.46 2.48
CA ARG A 125 -18.01 9.98 2.46
C ARG A 125 -19.41 9.41 2.20
N VAL A 126 -19.94 9.71 1.03
CA VAL A 126 -21.21 9.21 0.51
C VAL A 126 -21.04 8.87 -0.98
N PRO A 127 -21.94 8.07 -1.56
CA PRO A 127 -21.98 7.91 -3.00
C PRO A 127 -22.13 9.27 -3.69
N GLY A 128 -21.35 9.47 -4.74
CA GLY A 128 -21.26 10.70 -5.49
C GLY A 128 -20.41 10.53 -6.73
N ASN A 129 -20.36 11.56 -7.55
CA ASN A 129 -19.55 11.61 -8.75
C ASN A 129 -18.86 12.97 -8.86
N PHE A 130 -17.65 12.96 -9.41
CA PHE A 130 -17.05 14.15 -9.97
C PHE A 130 -16.85 13.91 -11.45
N HIS A 131 -17.09 14.91 -12.28
CA HIS A 131 -16.90 14.82 -13.71
C HIS A 131 -16.17 16.04 -14.23
N ILE A 132 -15.34 15.82 -15.24
CA ILE A 132 -14.62 16.88 -15.93
C ILE A 132 -15.43 17.22 -17.16
N SER A 133 -15.89 18.46 -17.23
CA SER A 133 -16.80 18.90 -18.29
C SER A 133 -16.32 20.19 -18.94
N ILE A 134 -16.82 20.42 -20.16
CA ILE A 134 -16.70 21.72 -20.82
C ILE A 134 -17.82 22.69 -20.43
N HIS A 135 -18.85 22.17 -19.76
CA HIS A 135 -20.04 22.95 -19.42
C HIS A 135 -19.79 23.90 -18.26
N SER A 136 -18.81 23.58 -17.40
CA SER A 136 -18.41 24.43 -16.28
C SER A 136 -17.83 25.79 -16.69
N SER A 137 -17.53 25.99 -17.98
CA SER A 137 -16.95 27.23 -18.50
C SER A 137 -17.98 28.14 -19.17
N HIS A 138 -17.80 29.47 -19.01
CA HIS A 138 -18.69 30.49 -19.58
C HIS A 138 -18.74 30.51 -21.12
N VAL A 139 -17.76 29.90 -21.78
CA VAL A 139 -17.66 29.80 -23.23
C VAL A 139 -17.55 28.33 -23.57
N GLN A 140 -18.33 27.85 -24.54
CA GLN A 140 -18.33 26.45 -24.96
C GLN A 140 -17.68 26.34 -26.35
N PRO A 141 -16.77 25.37 -26.56
CA PRO A 141 -16.22 25.10 -27.88
C PRO A 141 -17.27 24.43 -28.78
N GLU A 142 -17.26 24.69 -30.10
CA GLU A 142 -18.14 24.03 -31.07
C GLU A 142 -17.89 22.51 -31.16
N ASN A 143 -16.65 22.07 -30.92
CA ASN A 143 -16.25 20.67 -30.83
C ASN A 143 -15.37 20.46 -29.60
N GLY A 144 -15.73 19.51 -28.75
CA GLY A 144 -14.95 19.15 -27.55
C GLY A 144 -14.38 17.75 -27.67
N ASP A 145 -13.08 17.62 -27.94
CA ASP A 145 -12.38 16.34 -27.85
C ASP A 145 -11.83 16.14 -26.42
N MET A 146 -12.50 15.28 -25.66
CA MET A 146 -12.18 14.96 -24.27
C MET A 146 -11.12 13.87 -24.14
N LYS A 147 -10.30 13.63 -25.16
CA LYS A 147 -9.16 12.72 -25.06
C LYS A 147 -8.22 13.20 -23.95
N HIS A 148 -8.07 12.37 -22.92
CA HIS A 148 -7.36 12.70 -21.70
C HIS A 148 -6.39 11.60 -21.29
N VAL A 149 -5.44 11.95 -20.44
CA VAL A 149 -4.48 11.08 -19.78
C VAL A 149 -4.55 11.36 -18.29
N ILE A 150 -4.74 10.31 -17.49
CA ILE A 150 -4.76 10.40 -16.03
C ILE A 150 -3.34 10.09 -15.53
N HIS A 151 -2.69 11.07 -14.91
CA HIS A 151 -1.37 10.90 -14.31
C HIS A 151 -1.49 10.42 -12.87
N GLU A 152 -2.38 11.04 -12.10
CA GLU A 152 -2.62 10.71 -10.71
C GLU A 152 -4.10 10.83 -10.35
N LEU A 153 -4.62 9.85 -9.61
CA LEU A 153 -5.92 9.92 -8.95
C LEU A 153 -5.82 9.21 -7.61
N THR A 154 -5.87 9.97 -6.53
CA THR A 154 -5.74 9.45 -5.17
C THR A 154 -6.92 9.89 -4.30
N PHE A 155 -7.38 8.97 -3.45
CA PHE A 155 -8.43 9.20 -2.47
C PHE A 155 -7.85 8.92 -1.08
N GLY A 156 -8.04 9.85 -0.15
CA GLY A 156 -7.42 9.81 1.16
C GLY A 156 -5.98 10.30 1.13
N ASP A 157 -5.30 10.11 2.26
CA ASP A 157 -3.90 10.50 2.39
C ASP A 157 -2.99 9.49 1.68
N SER A 158 -1.93 10.00 1.02
CA SER A 158 -0.90 9.14 0.45
C SER A 158 -0.19 8.39 1.57
N ILE A 159 -0.46 7.09 1.70
CA ILE A 159 0.19 6.23 2.67
C ILE A 159 1.65 6.05 2.21
N LYS A 160 2.57 6.79 2.83
CA LYS A 160 3.98 6.41 2.78
C LYS A 160 4.11 5.14 3.61
N LEU A 161 4.20 4.00 2.94
CA LEU A 161 4.71 2.78 3.56
C LEU A 161 6.12 3.11 4.06
N LEU A 162 6.23 3.44 5.35
CA LEU A 162 7.49 3.25 6.06
C LEU A 162 7.67 1.73 6.15
N CYS A 163 8.42 1.19 5.19
CA CYS A 163 9.07 -0.11 5.36
C CYS A 163 10.09 -0.04 6.49
#